data_AF-A0A5A7ZJT9-F1
#
_entry.id   AF-A0A5A7ZJT9-F1
#
_cell.length_a   1.000
_cell.length_b   1.000
_cell.length_c   1.000
_cell.angle_alpha   90.00
_cell.angle_beta   90.00
_cell.angle_gamma   90.00
#
_symmetry.space_group_name_H-M   'P 1'
#
loop_
_entity.id
_entity.type
_entity.pdbx_description
1 polymer ?
#
loop_
_entity_poly.entity_id
_entity_poly.type
_entity_poly.pdbx_seq_one_letter_code
_entity_poly.pdbx_strand_id
1 'polypeptide(L)'
;MLKYRGSKLVRTGLIGVVLMLLIISIGLQSQQILAMATSIRYQALFVEGGGLTVGNEVKVSGMTVGAVSDVELDRGKALVTFSVDSSVRMGSETTAHIRTGSLLGERVLTIEPAGPDRLRRADIIPVSRTSSPYSLTEAVSEFTSNTGATDTASINQSLDVLSETIDRVAPQLAPAFDGVSQLSKVINERDDSLRGLLTSAADVTGILADHSQQVNTLLLNANDLLGVLEQRRYAIVNLLANTSALAQQLSSIVADNEAELAPTLAQLNTVMEMLQRNRDNVGKALSGLAKYQITQGEAVNSGAYYEAFIGNLLPGPALQPFLDYALGFRRGVDAGQPPDNAGPRAEFPFPRNGIPGGSR
;
A
#
# COMPACT_ATOMS: atom_id res chain seq x y z
N MET A 1 1.85 -70.50 53.33
CA MET A 1 2.96 -70.43 52.34
C MET A 1 2.58 -69.48 51.19
N LEU A 2 2.77 -68.15 51.28
CA LEU A 2 2.44 -67.23 50.17
C LEU A 2 3.36 -66.00 50.03
N LYS A 3 4.46 -65.89 50.79
CA LYS A 3 5.23 -64.63 50.88
C LYS A 3 6.34 -64.45 49.82
N TYR A 4 6.51 -65.37 48.88
CA TYR A 4 7.66 -65.37 47.93
C TYR A 4 7.31 -65.11 46.45
N ARG A 5 6.02 -64.92 46.10
CA ARG A 5 5.61 -64.71 44.70
C ARG A 5 5.59 -63.23 44.25
N GLY A 6 5.43 -62.28 45.17
CA GLY A 6 5.28 -60.85 44.82
C GLY A 6 6.52 -60.20 44.19
N SER A 7 7.72 -60.46 44.70
CA SER A 7 8.95 -59.83 44.20
C SER A 7 9.32 -60.24 42.77
N LYS A 8 9.08 -61.51 42.40
CA LYS A 8 9.34 -61.99 41.02
C LYS A 8 8.36 -61.35 40.01
N LEU A 9 7.10 -61.18 40.39
CA LEU A 9 6.07 -60.55 39.55
C LEU A 9 6.37 -59.06 39.28
N VAL A 10 6.83 -58.32 40.29
CA VAL A 10 7.25 -56.92 40.14
C VAL A 10 8.48 -56.79 39.24
N ARG A 11 9.47 -57.69 39.37
CA ARG A 11 10.64 -57.70 38.48
C ARG A 11 10.26 -57.99 37.03
N THR A 12 9.39 -58.96 36.77
CA THR A 12 8.93 -59.25 35.41
C THR A 12 8.07 -58.14 34.83
N GLY A 13 7.24 -57.47 35.66
CA GLY A 13 6.47 -56.30 35.24
C GLY A 13 7.37 -55.11 34.87
N LEU A 14 8.40 -54.84 35.68
CA LEU A 14 9.36 -53.77 35.40
C LEU A 14 10.17 -54.05 34.13
N ILE A 15 10.61 -55.29 33.91
CA ILE A 15 11.27 -55.69 32.66
C ILE A 15 10.33 -55.50 31.46
N GLY A 16 9.05 -55.87 31.59
CA GLY A 16 8.05 -55.68 30.55
C GLY A 16 7.83 -54.20 30.20
N VAL A 17 7.73 -53.32 31.20
CA VAL A 17 7.58 -51.88 31.00
C VAL A 17 8.84 -51.28 30.36
N VAL A 18 10.04 -51.67 30.81
CA VAL A 18 11.31 -51.22 30.21
C VAL A 18 11.41 -51.66 28.75
N LEU A 19 11.06 -52.91 28.44
CA LEU A 19 11.02 -53.41 27.05
C LEU A 19 10.02 -52.63 26.19
N MET A 20 8.84 -52.35 26.72
CA MET A 20 7.80 -51.60 26.02
C MET A 20 8.27 -50.15 25.73
N LEU A 21 8.87 -49.48 26.72
CA LEU A 21 9.45 -48.14 26.55
C LEU A 21 10.59 -48.15 25.53
N LEU A 22 11.43 -49.19 25.52
CA LEU A 22 12.54 -49.31 24.58
C LEU A 22 12.05 -49.53 23.14
N ILE A 23 11.01 -50.36 22.95
CA ILE A 23 10.35 -50.55 21.65
C ILE A 23 9.70 -49.26 21.16
N ILE A 24 8.99 -48.53 22.04
CA ILE A 24 8.37 -47.25 21.69
C ILE A 24 9.45 -46.22 21.32
N SER A 25 10.54 -46.13 22.10
CA SER A 25 11.64 -45.20 21.83
C SER A 25 12.30 -45.47 20.47
N ILE A 26 12.56 -46.74 20.14
CA ILE A 26 13.13 -47.12 18.84
C ILE A 26 12.13 -46.87 17.71
N GLY A 27 10.85 -47.18 17.92
CA GLY A 27 9.79 -46.95 16.93
C GLY A 27 9.62 -45.48 16.58
N LEU A 28 9.68 -44.58 17.58
CA LEU A 28 9.60 -43.13 17.37
C LEU A 28 10.85 -42.55 16.69
N GLN A 29 12.02 -43.19 16.84
CA GLN A 29 13.28 -42.73 16.26
C GLN A 29 13.71 -43.49 14.98
N SER A 30 12.85 -44.35 14.44
CA SER A 30 13.17 -45.22 13.30
C SER A 30 13.76 -44.45 12.10
N GLN A 31 13.20 -43.27 11.78
CA GLN A 31 13.70 -42.43 10.69
C GLN A 31 15.11 -41.87 10.93
N GLN A 32 15.41 -41.43 12.16
CA GLN A 32 16.73 -40.89 12.51
C GLN A 32 17.79 -42.00 12.50
N ILE A 33 17.45 -43.20 12.99
CA ILE A 33 18.34 -44.37 12.99
C ILE A 33 18.66 -44.80 11.56
N LEU A 34 17.66 -44.82 10.66
CA LEU A 34 17.85 -45.17 9.26
C LEU A 34 18.69 -44.13 8.51
N ALA A 35 18.45 -42.84 8.77
CA ALA A 35 19.23 -41.74 8.19
C ALA A 35 20.71 -41.82 8.65
N MET A 36 20.96 -42.03 9.95
CA MET A 36 22.32 -42.22 10.46
C MET A 36 23.01 -43.44 9.84
N ALA A 37 22.30 -44.56 9.66
CA ALA A 37 22.86 -45.78 9.08
C ALA A 37 23.23 -45.65 7.60
N THR A 38 22.57 -44.75 6.86
CA THR A 38 22.77 -44.57 5.40
C THR A 38 23.61 -43.33 5.08
N SER A 39 23.91 -42.50 6.08
CA SER A 39 24.70 -41.28 5.91
C SER A 39 26.19 -41.56 5.76
N ILE A 40 26.86 -40.71 4.98
CA ILE A 40 28.30 -40.72 4.76
C ILE A 40 28.91 -39.51 5.48
N ARG A 41 29.92 -39.76 6.32
CA ARG A 41 30.64 -38.71 7.05
C ARG A 41 31.73 -38.09 6.18
N TYR A 42 31.81 -36.77 6.22
CA TYR A 42 32.85 -35.95 5.61
C TYR A 42 33.36 -34.90 6.61
N GLN A 43 34.52 -34.32 6.29
CA GLN A 43 35.15 -33.30 7.12
C GLN A 43 35.50 -32.08 6.27
N ALA A 44 35.29 -30.90 6.83
CA ALA A 44 35.68 -29.64 6.23
C ALA A 44 36.36 -28.75 7.26
N LEU A 45 37.40 -28.04 6.82
CA LEU A 45 38.27 -27.28 7.71
C LEU A 45 38.10 -25.79 7.42
N PHE A 46 37.57 -25.05 8.38
CA PHE A 46 37.23 -23.64 8.27
C PHE A 46 38.22 -22.76 9.05
N VAL A 47 38.42 -21.52 8.60
CA VAL A 47 39.18 -20.53 9.39
C VAL A 47 38.48 -20.26 10.71
N GLU A 48 37.15 -20.12 10.67
CA GLU A 48 36.32 -19.88 11.84
C GLU A 48 35.01 -20.69 11.77
N GLY A 49 34.56 -21.23 12.91
CA GLY A 49 33.31 -22.00 13.00
C GLY A 49 32.04 -21.12 12.94
N GLY A 50 32.14 -19.81 13.15
CA GLY A 50 31.07 -18.84 12.93
C GLY A 50 29.77 -19.07 13.72
N GLY A 51 29.81 -19.86 14.80
CA GLY A 51 28.62 -20.25 15.58
C GLY A 51 27.91 -21.52 15.08
N LEU A 52 28.56 -22.33 14.24
CA LEU A 52 28.07 -23.65 13.87
C LEU A 52 28.16 -24.62 15.06
N THR A 53 27.10 -25.40 15.26
CA THR A 53 26.93 -26.37 16.35
C THR A 53 26.48 -27.73 15.82
N VAL A 54 26.67 -28.77 16.63
CA VAL A 54 26.16 -30.12 16.34
C VAL A 54 24.65 -30.09 16.17
N GLY A 55 24.16 -30.75 15.13
CA GLY A 55 22.75 -30.80 14.76
C GLY A 55 22.32 -29.75 13.73
N ASN A 56 23.17 -28.75 13.41
CA ASN A 56 22.82 -27.81 12.34
C ASN A 56 22.69 -28.51 10.99
N GLU A 57 21.77 -28.00 10.16
CA GLU A 57 21.45 -28.59 8.87
C GLU A 57 22.60 -28.44 7.86
N VAL A 58 22.80 -29.50 7.08
CA VAL A 58 23.69 -29.49 5.92
C VAL A 58 22.82 -29.42 4.66
N LYS A 59 23.06 -28.42 3.82
CA LYS A 59 22.26 -28.12 2.64
C LYS A 59 23.05 -28.23 1.35
N VAL A 60 22.45 -28.81 0.32
CA VAL A 60 22.95 -28.78 -1.06
C VAL A 60 21.87 -28.15 -1.92
N SER A 61 22.21 -27.08 -2.63
CA SER A 61 21.26 -26.32 -3.47
C SER A 61 19.96 -25.93 -2.74
N GLY A 62 20.05 -25.62 -1.45
CA GLY A 62 18.93 -25.23 -0.59
C GLY A 62 18.14 -26.38 0.04
N MET A 63 18.39 -27.63 -0.33
CA MET A 63 17.73 -28.80 0.27
C MET A 63 18.57 -29.38 1.41
N THR A 64 17.94 -29.71 2.54
CA THR A 64 18.61 -30.41 3.65
C THR A 64 18.93 -31.84 3.24
N VAL A 65 20.22 -32.20 3.31
CA VAL A 65 20.76 -33.50 2.90
C VAL A 65 21.53 -34.20 4.01
N GLY A 66 21.52 -33.62 5.21
CA GLY A 66 22.30 -34.12 6.32
C GLY A 66 22.40 -33.14 7.50
N ALA A 67 23.29 -33.45 8.42
CA ALA A 67 23.48 -32.68 9.65
C ALA A 67 24.95 -32.66 10.10
N VAL A 68 25.33 -31.58 10.77
CA VAL A 68 26.62 -31.45 11.45
C VAL A 68 26.66 -32.43 12.61
N SER A 69 27.67 -33.29 12.62
CA SER A 69 27.85 -34.34 13.62
C SER A 69 28.83 -33.94 14.71
N ASP A 70 29.82 -33.10 14.39
CA ASP A 70 30.83 -32.65 15.33
C ASP A 70 31.51 -31.35 14.88
N VAL A 71 32.00 -30.57 15.83
CA VAL A 71 32.78 -29.34 15.59
C VAL A 71 33.92 -29.29 16.60
N GLU A 72 35.14 -29.48 16.11
CA GLU A 72 36.35 -29.50 16.93
C GLU A 72 37.33 -28.40 16.49
N LEU A 73 38.28 -28.05 17.36
CA LEU A 73 39.36 -27.12 17.04
C LEU A 73 40.63 -27.91 16.65
N ASP A 74 41.05 -27.85 15.39
CA ASP A 74 42.32 -28.39 14.90
C ASP A 74 43.28 -27.25 14.56
N ARG A 75 44.38 -27.13 15.31
CA ARG A 75 45.49 -26.17 15.05
C ARG A 75 45.01 -24.74 14.77
N GLY A 76 44.06 -24.26 15.56
CA GLY A 76 43.51 -22.90 15.45
C GLY A 76 42.47 -22.72 14.34
N LYS A 77 41.97 -23.82 13.77
CA LYS A 77 40.93 -23.83 12.73
C LYS A 77 39.78 -24.74 13.15
N ALA A 78 38.57 -24.44 12.69
CA ALA A 78 37.39 -25.23 13.02
C ALA A 78 37.30 -26.45 12.08
N LEU A 79 37.51 -27.65 12.62
CA LEU A 79 37.27 -28.91 11.94
C LEU A 79 35.81 -29.33 12.14
N VAL A 80 35.02 -29.24 11.07
CA VAL A 80 33.60 -29.57 11.08
C VAL A 80 33.43 -30.96 10.49
N THR A 81 32.89 -31.89 11.27
CA THR A 81 32.47 -33.20 10.79
C THR A 81 30.97 -33.19 10.54
N PHE A 82 30.56 -33.59 9.35
CA PHE A 82 29.15 -33.59 8.96
C PHE A 82 28.80 -34.86 8.20
N SER A 83 27.54 -35.25 8.29
CA SER A 83 27.01 -36.44 7.64
C SER A 83 26.09 -36.01 6.50
N VAL A 84 26.21 -36.66 5.34
CA VAL A 84 25.40 -36.39 4.13
C VAL A 84 24.77 -37.69 3.66
N ASP A 85 23.52 -37.65 3.20
CA ASP A 85 22.84 -38.79 2.62
C ASP A 85 23.59 -39.39 1.43
N SER A 86 23.59 -40.71 1.32
CA SER A 86 24.29 -41.44 0.26
C SER A 86 23.77 -41.16 -1.16
N SER A 87 22.57 -40.57 -1.27
CA SER A 87 21.96 -40.14 -2.54
C SER A 87 22.68 -38.97 -3.18
N VAL A 88 23.40 -38.17 -2.39
CA VAL A 88 24.14 -36.99 -2.88
C VAL A 88 25.54 -37.41 -3.30
N ARG A 89 25.88 -37.14 -4.56
CA ARG A 89 27.24 -37.33 -5.07
C ARG A 89 28.11 -36.13 -4.69
N MET A 90 29.07 -36.37 -3.80
CA MET A 90 30.12 -35.42 -3.45
C MET A 90 31.29 -35.54 -4.42
N GLY A 91 31.59 -34.47 -5.15
CA GLY A 91 32.70 -34.43 -6.10
C GLY A 91 34.05 -34.06 -5.44
N SER A 92 35.17 -34.35 -6.09
CA SER A 92 36.52 -34.09 -5.56
C SER A 92 36.82 -32.61 -5.31
N GLU A 93 36.17 -31.72 -6.06
CA GLU A 93 36.32 -30.26 -5.99
C GLU A 93 35.20 -29.58 -5.17
N THR A 94 34.40 -30.35 -4.43
CA THR A 94 33.33 -29.83 -3.56
C THR A 94 33.83 -28.70 -2.66
N THR A 95 33.03 -27.66 -2.53
CA THR A 95 33.25 -26.53 -1.61
C THR A 95 32.21 -26.53 -0.50
N ALA A 96 32.55 -25.93 0.64
CA ALA A 96 31.69 -25.88 1.82
C ALA A 96 31.65 -24.47 2.42
N HIS A 97 30.45 -23.94 2.65
CA HIS A 97 30.25 -22.56 3.09
C HIS A 97 29.34 -22.52 4.31
N ILE A 98 29.76 -21.85 5.38
CA ILE A 98 28.88 -21.60 6.52
C ILE A 98 28.08 -20.34 6.19
N ARG A 99 26.75 -20.48 6.15
CA ARG A 99 25.82 -19.37 5.85
C ARG A 99 24.81 -19.21 6.97
N THR A 100 24.19 -18.05 7.03
CA THR A 100 23.04 -17.81 7.90
C THR A 100 21.80 -18.37 7.21
N GLY A 101 21.17 -19.37 7.82
CA GLY A 101 20.00 -20.07 7.27
C GLY A 101 18.66 -19.48 7.70
N SER A 102 18.60 -18.74 8.81
CA SER A 102 17.34 -18.17 9.35
C SER A 102 17.48 -16.69 9.72
N LEU A 103 16.34 -15.99 9.81
CA LEU A 103 16.28 -14.58 10.25
C LEU A 103 16.78 -14.37 11.68
N LEU A 104 16.75 -15.43 12.51
CA LEU A 104 17.23 -15.43 13.88
C LEU A 104 18.73 -15.75 13.99
N GLY A 105 19.44 -15.88 12.85
CA GLY A 105 20.89 -16.07 12.84
C GLY A 105 21.36 -17.52 12.93
N GLU A 106 20.46 -18.51 12.76
CA GLU A 106 20.87 -19.92 12.79
C GLU A 106 21.87 -20.21 11.67
N ARG A 107 22.95 -20.91 12.00
CA ARG A 107 24.00 -21.27 11.05
C ARG A 107 23.68 -22.59 10.36
N VAL A 108 23.90 -22.63 9.05
CA VAL A 108 23.74 -23.84 8.24
C VAL A 108 25.00 -24.07 7.41
N LEU A 109 25.34 -25.33 7.19
CA LEU A 109 26.46 -25.71 6.34
C LEU A 109 25.95 -25.92 4.92
N THR A 110 26.34 -25.07 3.99
CA THR A 110 25.99 -25.22 2.56
C THR A 110 27.13 -25.91 1.82
N ILE A 111 26.82 -26.96 1.08
CA ILE A 111 27.76 -27.74 0.30
C ILE A 111 27.45 -27.54 -1.18
N GLU A 112 28.49 -27.27 -1.96
CA GLU A 112 28.41 -27.11 -3.42
C GLU A 112 29.28 -28.20 -4.07
N PRO A 113 28.68 -29.34 -4.49
CA PRO A 113 29.43 -30.44 -5.11
C PRO A 113 30.01 -30.03 -6.46
N ALA A 114 31.30 -30.27 -6.67
CA ALA A 114 32.00 -29.98 -7.92
C ALA A 114 33.09 -31.02 -8.20
N GLY A 115 33.51 -31.13 -9.47
CA GLY A 115 34.57 -32.04 -9.91
C GLY A 115 34.07 -33.41 -10.41
N PRO A 116 34.84 -34.07 -11.30
CA PRO A 116 34.42 -35.33 -11.95
C PRO A 116 34.56 -36.56 -11.04
N ASP A 117 35.54 -36.55 -10.13
CA ASP A 117 35.83 -37.67 -9.23
C ASP A 117 35.00 -37.60 -7.95
N ARG A 118 34.84 -38.73 -7.24
CA ARG A 118 34.12 -38.75 -5.97
C ARG A 118 35.05 -38.40 -4.81
N LEU A 119 34.61 -37.50 -3.93
CA LEU A 119 35.34 -37.19 -2.70
C LEU A 119 35.46 -38.45 -1.83
N ARG A 120 36.66 -38.76 -1.34
CA ARG A 120 36.85 -39.93 -0.47
C ARG A 120 36.34 -39.62 0.94
N ARG A 121 35.88 -40.65 1.65
CA ARG A 121 35.33 -40.54 3.01
C ARG A 121 36.31 -39.97 4.05
N ALA A 122 37.60 -40.04 3.78
CA ALA A 122 38.66 -39.54 4.67
C ALA A 122 39.29 -38.22 4.18
N ASP A 123 38.86 -37.71 3.02
CA ASP A 123 39.42 -36.46 2.49
C ASP A 123 38.77 -35.28 3.21
N ILE A 124 39.61 -34.38 3.71
CA ILE A 124 39.19 -33.15 4.35
C ILE A 124 39.08 -32.06 3.27
N ILE A 125 37.94 -31.37 3.21
CA ILE A 125 37.78 -30.17 2.37
C ILE A 125 38.69 -29.08 2.96
N PRO A 126 39.74 -28.65 2.24
CA PRO A 126 40.74 -27.73 2.76
C PRO A 126 40.19 -26.30 2.85
N VAL A 127 40.85 -25.46 3.66
CA VAL A 127 40.47 -24.04 3.85
C VAL A 127 40.30 -23.28 2.53
N SER A 128 41.13 -23.58 1.53
CA SER A 128 41.05 -22.93 0.20
C SER A 128 39.72 -23.16 -0.54
N ARG A 129 38.94 -24.14 -0.11
CA ARG A 129 37.62 -24.50 -0.65
C ARG A 129 36.51 -24.40 0.39
N THR A 130 36.78 -23.73 1.51
CA THR A 130 35.78 -23.44 2.52
C THR A 130 35.64 -21.95 2.73
N SER A 131 34.42 -21.48 2.99
CA SER A 131 34.19 -20.09 3.38
C SER A 131 33.47 -20.03 4.73
N SER A 132 34.06 -19.31 5.67
CA SER A 132 33.42 -18.93 6.92
C SER A 132 32.58 -17.66 6.71
N PRO A 133 31.56 -17.40 7.54
CA PRO A 133 30.79 -16.17 7.39
C PRO A 133 31.71 -14.99 7.68
N TYR A 134 31.73 -13.98 6.80
CA TYR A 134 32.43 -12.73 7.08
C TYR A 134 31.90 -12.17 8.41
N SER A 135 32.77 -12.03 9.41
CA SER A 135 32.41 -11.36 10.65
C SER A 135 32.34 -9.86 10.40
N LEU A 136 31.26 -9.21 10.84
CA LEU A 136 31.14 -7.75 10.79
C LEU A 136 32.34 -7.08 11.48
N THR A 137 32.88 -7.71 12.52
CA THR A 137 34.07 -7.24 13.25
C THR A 137 35.31 -7.24 12.37
N GLU A 138 35.47 -8.23 11.48
CA GLU A 138 36.62 -8.34 10.59
C GLU A 138 36.51 -7.32 9.44
N ALA A 139 35.31 -7.14 8.88
CA ALA A 139 35.04 -6.07 7.90
C ALA A 139 35.28 -4.67 8.49
N VAL A 140 34.88 -4.42 9.73
CA VAL A 140 35.13 -3.16 10.44
C VAL A 140 36.62 -3.01 10.76
N SER A 141 37.30 -4.06 11.21
CA SER A 141 38.73 -4.04 11.50
C SER A 141 39.56 -3.79 10.24
N GLU A 142 39.24 -4.45 9.13
CA GLU A 142 39.94 -4.29 7.85
C GLU A 142 39.69 -2.92 7.21
N PHE A 143 38.45 -2.42 7.30
CA PHE A 143 38.16 -1.02 6.96
C PHE A 143 38.99 -0.05 7.79
N THR A 144 39.12 -0.30 9.09
CA THR A 144 39.89 0.57 10.00
C THR A 144 41.39 0.49 9.71
N SER A 145 41.94 -0.70 9.43
CA SER A 145 43.38 -0.89 9.19
C SER A 145 43.83 -0.40 7.80
N ASN A 146 43.00 -0.55 6.76
CA ASN A 146 43.32 -0.02 5.42
C ASN A 146 43.12 1.50 5.33
N THR A 147 42.37 2.11 6.24
CA THR A 147 42.19 3.57 6.29
C THR A 147 43.27 4.27 7.15
N GLY A 148 43.98 3.53 8.00
CA GLY A 148 45.09 4.05 8.81
C GLY A 148 46.33 4.51 8.04
N ALA A 149 46.42 4.17 6.74
CA ALA A 149 47.49 4.61 5.84
C ALA A 149 47.05 5.73 4.87
N THR A 150 45.81 6.22 4.96
CA THR A 150 45.29 7.26 4.07
C THR A 150 45.51 8.63 4.71
N ASP A 151 46.29 9.43 3.99
CA ASP A 151 46.66 10.82 4.22
C ASP A 151 45.63 11.61 5.06
N THR A 152 45.92 11.76 6.35
CA THR A 152 45.08 12.46 7.32
C THR A 152 44.83 13.91 6.91
N ALA A 153 45.71 14.50 6.09
CA ALA A 153 45.53 15.83 5.52
C ALA A 153 44.42 15.86 4.46
N SER A 154 44.33 14.85 3.60
CA SER A 154 43.28 14.73 2.58
C SER A 154 41.91 14.46 3.20
N ILE A 155 41.87 13.75 4.33
CA ILE A 155 40.63 13.51 5.09
C ILE A 155 40.16 14.82 5.73
N ASN A 156 41.04 15.56 6.41
CA ASN A 156 40.68 16.84 7.00
C ASN A 156 40.19 17.83 5.94
N GLN A 157 40.85 17.91 4.78
CA GLN A 157 40.43 18.79 3.70
C GLN A 157 39.08 18.36 3.08
N SER A 158 38.80 17.06 3.02
CA SER A 158 37.51 16.55 2.55
C SER A 158 36.40 16.77 3.57
N LEU A 159 36.72 16.71 4.86
CA LEU A 159 35.80 17.02 5.96
C LEU A 159 35.47 18.52 6.01
N ASP A 160 36.45 19.40 5.77
CA ASP A 160 36.22 20.84 5.66
C ASP A 160 35.31 21.18 4.48
N VAL A 161 35.56 20.60 3.30
CA VAL A 161 34.71 20.78 2.11
C VAL A 161 33.30 20.22 2.33
N LEU A 162 33.18 19.08 3.03
CA LEU A 162 31.88 18.50 3.36
C LEU A 162 31.11 19.39 4.35
N SER A 163 31.77 19.92 5.38
CA SER A 163 31.17 20.86 6.33
C SER A 163 30.70 22.14 5.64
N GLU A 164 31.53 22.74 4.78
CA GLU A 164 31.17 23.94 4.03
C GLU A 164 30.01 23.68 3.04
N THR A 165 29.98 22.50 2.43
CA THR A 165 28.89 22.09 1.54
C THR A 165 27.60 21.87 2.33
N ILE A 166 27.65 21.22 3.48
CA ILE A 166 26.49 21.01 4.35
C ILE A 166 25.95 22.34 4.85
N ASP A 167 26.79 23.27 5.32
CA ASP A 167 26.36 24.59 5.78
C ASP A 167 25.68 25.41 4.68
N ARG A 168 26.13 25.25 3.44
CA ARG A 168 25.56 25.94 2.27
C ARG A 168 24.25 25.31 1.78
N VAL A 169 24.08 24.00 1.97
CA VAL A 169 22.95 23.22 1.45
C VAL A 169 21.85 23.05 2.50
N ALA A 170 22.17 23.04 3.79
CA ALA A 170 21.21 22.87 4.89
C ALA A 170 20.01 23.85 4.83
N PRO A 171 20.17 25.15 4.54
CA PRO A 171 19.04 26.09 4.40
C PRO A 171 18.13 25.76 3.21
N GLN A 172 18.67 25.09 2.18
CA GLN A 172 17.95 24.73 0.95
C GLN A 172 17.22 23.39 1.08
N LEU A 173 17.58 22.57 2.08
CA LEU A 173 16.94 21.29 2.36
C LEU A 173 15.75 21.42 3.31
N ALA A 174 15.64 22.49 4.09
CA ALA A 174 14.52 22.71 5.00
C ALA A 174 13.13 22.59 4.31
N PRO A 175 12.89 23.20 3.13
CA PRO A 175 11.62 23.03 2.41
C PRO A 175 11.34 21.59 1.94
N ALA A 176 12.39 20.79 1.69
CA ALA A 176 12.23 19.40 1.29
C ALA A 176 11.79 18.52 2.48
N PHE A 177 12.34 18.76 3.68
CA PHE A 177 11.91 18.09 4.89
C PHE A 177 10.48 18.46 5.28
N ASP A 178 10.08 19.72 5.09
CA ASP A 178 8.70 20.16 5.26
C ASP A 178 7.75 19.43 4.29
N GLY A 179 8.16 19.30 3.02
CA GLY A 179 7.41 18.54 2.01
C GLY A 179 7.21 17.06 2.38
N VAL A 180 8.24 16.41 2.93
CA VAL A 180 8.15 15.02 3.40
C VAL A 180 7.24 14.90 4.63
N SER A 181 7.32 15.84 5.58
CA SER A 181 6.43 15.87 6.74
C SER A 181 4.96 16.05 6.33
N GLN A 182 4.71 16.91 5.35
CA GLN A 182 3.37 17.17 4.83
C GLN A 182 2.81 15.99 4.04
N LEU A 183 3.64 15.32 3.23
CA LEU A 183 3.26 14.07 2.57
C LEU A 183 2.97 12.95 3.59
N SER A 184 3.78 12.84 4.65
CA SER A 184 3.56 11.85 5.71
C SER A 184 2.23 12.09 6.46
N LYS A 185 1.86 13.36 6.70
CA LYS A 185 0.53 13.72 7.23
C LYS A 185 -0.60 13.28 6.29
N VAL A 186 -0.48 13.56 4.99
CA VAL A 186 -1.50 13.16 3.99
C VAL A 186 -1.65 11.63 3.91
N ILE A 187 -0.56 10.87 4.05
CA ILE A 187 -0.62 9.40 4.07
C ILE A 187 -1.30 8.90 5.34
N ASN A 188 -1.01 9.47 6.51
CA ASN A 188 -1.71 9.11 7.76
C ASN A 188 -3.21 9.42 7.70
N GLU A 189 -3.61 10.56 7.13
CA GLU A 189 -5.03 10.90 6.92
C GLU A 189 -5.73 9.91 5.96
N ARG A 190 -4.99 9.36 4.98
CA ARG A 190 -5.50 8.33 4.06
C ARG A 190 -5.71 6.99 4.77
N ASP A 191 -4.87 6.65 5.74
CA ASP A 191 -4.94 5.40 6.51
C ASP A 191 -6.22 5.32 7.36
N ASP A 192 -6.69 6.45 7.88
CA ASP A 192 -7.97 6.53 8.60
C ASP A 192 -9.17 6.31 7.66
N SER A 193 -9.08 6.82 6.42
CA SER A 193 -10.09 6.55 5.40
C SER A 193 -10.11 5.07 4.98
N LEU A 194 -8.94 4.42 4.89
CA LEU A 194 -8.83 2.99 4.59
C LEU A 194 -9.35 2.12 5.73
N ARG A 195 -9.09 2.49 7.00
CA ARG A 195 -9.70 1.84 8.17
C ARG A 195 -11.21 1.96 8.17
N GLY A 196 -11.75 3.12 7.78
CA GLY A 196 -13.19 3.33 7.61
C GLY A 196 -13.77 2.36 6.58
N LEU A 197 -13.14 2.27 5.40
CA LEU A 197 -13.58 1.35 4.34
C LEU A 197 -13.49 -0.13 4.75
N LEU A 198 -12.43 -0.53 5.45
CA LEU A 198 -12.25 -1.90 5.93
C LEU A 198 -13.29 -2.27 7.00
N THR A 199 -13.65 -1.32 7.86
CA THR A 199 -14.71 -1.48 8.87
C THR A 199 -16.06 -1.64 8.18
N SER A 200 -16.39 -0.78 7.21
CA SER A 200 -17.63 -0.91 6.44
C SER A 200 -17.70 -2.23 5.67
N ALA A 201 -16.58 -2.72 5.13
CA ALA A 201 -16.51 -4.02 4.48
C ALA A 201 -16.70 -5.18 5.48
N ALA A 202 -16.16 -5.06 6.69
CA ALA A 202 -16.37 -6.03 7.76
C ALA A 202 -17.84 -6.06 8.22
N ASP A 203 -18.50 -4.89 8.34
CA ASP A 203 -19.91 -4.79 8.68
C ASP A 203 -20.81 -5.46 7.63
N VAL A 204 -20.53 -5.22 6.34
CA VAL A 204 -21.25 -5.88 5.23
C VAL A 204 -21.05 -7.41 5.27
N THR A 205 -19.84 -7.86 5.60
CA THR A 205 -19.54 -9.29 5.74
C THR A 205 -20.21 -9.91 6.96
N GLY A 206 -20.34 -9.17 8.06
CA GLY A 206 -21.10 -9.57 9.26
C GLY A 206 -22.60 -9.72 8.96
N ILE A 207 -23.19 -8.76 8.26
CA ILE A 207 -24.60 -8.83 7.81
C ILE A 207 -24.82 -10.04 6.89
N LEU A 208 -23.88 -10.35 6.00
CA LEU A 208 -23.96 -11.53 5.14
C LEU A 208 -23.85 -12.85 5.93
N ALA A 209 -23.03 -12.89 6.98
CA ALA A 209 -22.92 -14.04 7.87
C ALA A 209 -24.21 -14.27 8.69
N ASP A 210 -24.84 -13.20 9.17
CA ASP A 210 -26.13 -13.27 9.88
C ASP A 210 -27.26 -13.78 8.97
N HIS A 211 -27.26 -13.36 7.69
CA HIS A 211 -28.19 -13.88 6.68
C HIS A 211 -27.92 -15.34 6.32
N SER A 212 -26.66 -15.80 6.34
CA SER A 212 -26.31 -17.22 6.14
C SER A 212 -26.90 -18.12 7.23
N GLN A 213 -27.05 -17.61 8.45
CA GLN A 213 -27.65 -18.34 9.56
C GLN A 213 -29.18 -18.44 9.42
N GLN A 214 -29.83 -17.40 8.87
CA GLN A 214 -31.24 -17.45 8.46
C GLN A 214 -31.47 -18.40 7.27
N VAL A 215 -30.55 -18.45 6.30
CA VAL A 215 -30.62 -19.40 5.17
C VAL A 215 -30.44 -20.85 5.63
N ASN A 216 -29.55 -21.11 6.61
CA ASN A 216 -29.41 -22.43 7.21
C ASN A 216 -30.68 -22.86 7.98
N THR A 217 -31.38 -21.90 8.58
CA THR A 217 -32.67 -22.14 9.26
C THR A 217 -33.81 -22.43 8.27
N LEU A 218 -33.73 -21.89 7.04
CA LEU A 218 -34.63 -22.23 5.94
C LEU A 218 -34.30 -23.60 5.31
N LEU A 219 -33.02 -23.96 5.23
CA LEU A 219 -32.56 -25.27 4.73
C LEU A 219 -32.90 -26.43 5.67
N LEU A 220 -32.85 -26.22 6.99
CA LEU A 220 -33.22 -27.23 7.99
C LEU A 220 -34.74 -27.51 8.07
N ASN A 221 -35.57 -26.70 7.41
CA ASN A 221 -37.03 -26.89 7.34
C ASN A 221 -37.52 -27.46 5.99
N ALA A 222 -36.62 -27.90 5.11
CA ALA A 222 -37.00 -28.45 3.81
C ALA A 222 -37.07 -29.99 3.83
N ASN A 223 -38.05 -30.53 4.55
CA ASN A 223 -38.43 -31.94 4.42
C ASN A 223 -39.28 -32.22 3.16
N ASP A 224 -39.32 -31.29 2.18
CA ASP A 224 -40.25 -31.33 1.02
C ASP A 224 -39.63 -30.94 -0.35
N LEU A 225 -38.31 -31.06 -0.54
CA LEU A 225 -37.64 -30.67 -1.80
C LEU A 225 -37.11 -31.86 -2.64
N LEU A 226 -37.86 -32.95 -2.73
CA LEU A 226 -37.60 -34.01 -3.74
C LEU A 226 -38.25 -33.73 -5.12
N GLY A 227 -38.75 -32.51 -5.37
CA GLY A 227 -39.37 -32.13 -6.65
C GLY A 227 -38.52 -31.25 -7.60
N VAL A 228 -37.39 -30.69 -7.16
CA VAL A 228 -36.70 -29.60 -7.90
C VAL A 228 -35.67 -30.07 -8.93
N LEU A 229 -35.35 -31.37 -8.96
CA LEU A 229 -34.31 -31.90 -9.86
C LEU A 229 -34.76 -32.03 -11.33
N GLU A 230 -36.06 -32.00 -11.62
CA GLU A 230 -36.58 -32.07 -12.99
C GLU A 230 -36.67 -30.68 -13.66
N GLN A 231 -36.93 -29.63 -12.85
CA GLN A 231 -37.08 -28.25 -13.33
C GLN A 231 -35.74 -27.57 -13.69
N ARG A 232 -34.62 -28.03 -13.10
CA ARG A 232 -33.28 -27.46 -13.34
C ARG A 232 -32.73 -27.72 -14.75
N ARG A 233 -33.20 -28.77 -15.43
CA ARG A 233 -32.69 -29.12 -16.77
C ARG A 233 -33.11 -28.13 -17.86
N TYR A 234 -34.30 -27.55 -17.74
CA TYR A 234 -34.81 -26.55 -18.68
C TYR A 234 -34.17 -25.16 -18.49
N ALA A 235 -33.84 -24.79 -17.25
CA ALA A 235 -33.23 -23.50 -16.94
C ALA A 235 -31.82 -23.36 -17.55
N ILE A 236 -31.02 -24.45 -17.57
CA ILE A 236 -29.65 -24.41 -18.08
C ILE A 236 -29.60 -24.24 -19.60
N VAL A 237 -30.52 -24.88 -20.34
CA VAL A 237 -30.60 -24.75 -21.80
C VAL A 237 -31.00 -23.33 -22.22
N ASN A 238 -31.95 -22.72 -21.51
CA ASN A 238 -32.37 -21.34 -21.77
C ASN A 238 -31.31 -20.31 -21.40
N LEU A 239 -30.54 -20.55 -20.33
CA LEU A 239 -29.46 -19.66 -19.91
C LEU A 239 -28.32 -19.64 -20.94
N LEU A 240 -27.98 -20.79 -21.53
CA LEU A 240 -26.96 -20.87 -22.57
C LEU A 240 -27.38 -20.15 -23.87
N ALA A 241 -28.65 -20.31 -24.27
CA ALA A 241 -29.19 -19.63 -25.45
C ALA A 241 -29.24 -18.11 -25.30
N ASN A 242 -29.68 -17.62 -24.13
CA ASN A 242 -29.76 -16.18 -23.84
C ASN A 242 -28.39 -15.52 -23.69
N THR A 243 -27.38 -16.26 -23.22
CA THR A 243 -26.00 -15.76 -23.11
C THR A 243 -25.38 -15.55 -24.50
N SER A 244 -25.65 -16.46 -25.46
CA SER A 244 -25.20 -16.30 -26.85
C SER A 244 -25.86 -15.09 -27.52
N ALA A 245 -27.15 -14.87 -27.28
CA ALA A 245 -27.87 -13.71 -27.81
C ALA A 245 -27.34 -12.39 -27.23
N LEU A 246 -27.05 -12.36 -25.92
CA LEU A 246 -26.47 -11.20 -25.24
C LEU A 246 -25.06 -10.85 -25.75
N ALA A 247 -24.24 -11.86 -26.04
CA ALA A 247 -22.90 -11.66 -26.59
C ALA A 247 -22.95 -11.04 -28.02
N GLN A 248 -23.90 -11.48 -28.85
CA GLN A 248 -24.14 -10.87 -30.17
C GLN A 248 -24.65 -9.43 -30.06
N GLN A 249 -25.50 -9.13 -29.08
CA GLN A 249 -26.05 -7.80 -28.87
C GLN A 249 -25.01 -6.81 -28.34
N LEU A 250 -24.11 -7.26 -27.45
CA LEU A 250 -22.98 -6.44 -26.98
C LEU A 250 -21.97 -6.17 -28.10
N SER A 251 -21.74 -7.12 -29.01
CA SER A 251 -20.92 -6.90 -30.20
C SER A 251 -21.52 -5.88 -31.16
N SER A 252 -22.86 -5.83 -31.29
CA SER A 252 -23.57 -4.82 -32.09
C SER A 252 -23.42 -3.43 -31.47
N ILE A 253 -23.61 -3.29 -30.16
CA ILE A 253 -23.51 -2.00 -29.46
C ILE A 253 -22.11 -1.41 -29.56
N VAL A 254 -21.06 -2.24 -29.53
CA VAL A 254 -19.67 -1.79 -29.70
C VAL A 254 -19.43 -1.29 -31.13
N ALA A 255 -19.97 -1.97 -32.14
CA ALA A 255 -19.88 -1.53 -33.54
C ALA A 255 -20.70 -0.25 -33.82
N ASP A 256 -21.87 -0.12 -33.19
CA ASP A 256 -22.74 1.06 -33.33
C ASP A 256 -22.11 2.31 -32.66
N ASN A 257 -21.38 2.12 -31.55
CA ASN A 257 -20.69 3.20 -30.84
C ASN A 257 -19.45 3.70 -31.62
N GLU A 258 -18.79 2.83 -32.39
CA GLU A 258 -17.67 3.21 -33.26
C GLU A 258 -18.10 4.15 -34.40
N ALA A 259 -19.35 4.01 -34.89
CA ALA A 259 -19.94 4.90 -35.89
C ALA A 259 -20.35 6.28 -35.33
N GLU A 260 -20.69 6.37 -34.04
CA GLU A 260 -21.03 7.65 -33.37
C GLU A 260 -19.79 8.42 -32.89
N LEU A 261 -18.66 7.75 -32.61
CA LEU A 261 -17.45 8.40 -32.10
C LEU A 261 -16.66 9.18 -33.16
N ALA A 262 -16.75 8.77 -34.44
CA ALA A 262 -16.07 9.45 -35.54
C ALA A 262 -16.49 10.93 -35.72
N PRO A 263 -17.78 11.30 -35.75
CA PRO A 263 -18.19 12.71 -35.85
C PRO A 263 -17.84 13.54 -34.60
N THR A 264 -17.83 12.94 -33.40
CA THR A 264 -17.45 13.65 -32.17
C THR A 264 -15.97 14.02 -32.15
N LEU A 265 -15.10 13.11 -32.61
CA LEU A 265 -13.67 13.38 -32.75
C LEU A 265 -13.38 14.42 -33.84
N ALA A 266 -14.17 14.44 -34.92
CA ALA A 266 -14.08 15.49 -35.94
C ALA A 266 -14.49 16.88 -35.41
N GLN A 267 -15.53 16.94 -34.57
CA GLN A 267 -15.96 18.20 -33.93
C GLN A 267 -14.92 18.72 -32.93
N LEU A 268 -14.30 17.84 -32.14
CA LEU A 268 -13.22 18.22 -31.22
C LEU A 268 -12.00 18.80 -31.95
N ASN A 269 -11.59 18.19 -33.07
CA ASN A 269 -10.53 18.74 -33.91
C ASN A 269 -10.89 20.12 -34.48
N THR A 270 -12.15 20.34 -34.86
CA THR A 270 -12.63 21.63 -35.36
C THR A 270 -12.58 22.72 -34.29
N VAL A 271 -12.98 22.40 -33.05
CA VAL A 271 -12.90 23.34 -31.91
C VAL A 271 -11.45 23.65 -31.56
N MET A 272 -10.57 22.64 -31.57
CA MET A 272 -9.14 22.82 -31.34
C MET A 272 -8.50 23.72 -32.41
N GLU A 273 -8.88 23.55 -33.68
CA GLU A 273 -8.42 24.42 -34.78
C GLU A 273 -8.92 25.87 -34.62
N MET A 274 -10.17 26.05 -34.18
CA MET A 274 -10.74 27.39 -33.95
C MET A 274 -10.09 28.09 -32.77
N LEU A 275 -9.77 27.35 -31.69
CA LEU A 275 -9.00 27.85 -30.54
C LEU A 275 -7.55 28.18 -30.92
N GLN A 276 -6.91 27.38 -31.78
CA GLN A 276 -5.57 27.70 -32.28
C GLN A 276 -5.57 28.94 -33.18
N ARG A 277 -6.52 29.06 -34.12
CA ARG A 277 -6.67 30.25 -34.97
C ARG A 277 -6.92 31.52 -34.17
N ASN A 278 -7.66 31.43 -33.06
CA ASN A 278 -7.98 32.57 -32.21
C ASN A 278 -7.08 32.71 -30.98
N ARG A 279 -6.00 31.93 -30.86
CA ARG A 279 -5.11 31.93 -29.69
C ARG A 279 -4.60 33.35 -29.36
N ASP A 280 -4.17 34.08 -30.37
CA ASP A 280 -3.66 35.44 -30.19
C ASP A 280 -4.77 36.44 -29.82
N ASN A 281 -5.98 36.24 -30.34
CA ASN A 281 -7.15 37.06 -29.99
C ASN A 281 -7.61 36.81 -28.55
N VAL A 282 -7.60 35.54 -28.11
CA VAL A 282 -7.90 35.16 -26.71
C VAL A 282 -6.83 35.72 -25.77
N GLY A 283 -5.56 35.64 -26.13
CA GLY A 283 -4.46 36.24 -25.35
C GLY A 283 -4.58 37.77 -25.24
N LYS A 284 -4.93 38.44 -26.35
CA LYS A 284 -5.19 39.89 -26.36
C LYS A 284 -6.44 40.25 -25.56
N ALA A 285 -7.51 39.47 -25.63
CA ALA A 285 -8.74 39.70 -24.89
C ALA A 285 -8.50 39.57 -23.38
N LEU A 286 -7.77 38.54 -22.93
CA LEU A 286 -7.43 38.35 -21.51
C LEU A 286 -6.53 39.48 -20.99
N SER A 287 -5.54 39.91 -21.78
CA SER A 287 -4.68 41.05 -21.43
C SER A 287 -5.46 42.37 -21.42
N GLY A 288 -6.37 42.55 -22.37
CA GLY A 288 -7.26 43.70 -22.46
C GLY A 288 -8.27 43.75 -21.31
N LEU A 289 -8.77 42.61 -20.86
CA LEU A 289 -9.67 42.49 -19.72
C LEU A 289 -8.99 42.95 -18.43
N ALA A 290 -7.74 42.53 -18.20
CA ALA A 290 -6.96 42.99 -17.05
C ALA A 290 -6.76 44.51 -17.08
N LYS A 291 -6.45 45.07 -18.26
CA LYS A 291 -6.30 46.53 -18.42
C LYS A 291 -7.62 47.26 -18.20
N TYR A 292 -8.74 46.73 -18.72
CA TYR A 292 -10.08 47.28 -18.52
C TYR A 292 -10.49 47.30 -17.05
N GLN A 293 -10.26 46.19 -16.32
CA GLN A 293 -10.55 46.09 -14.88
C GLN A 293 -9.72 47.09 -14.06
N ILE A 294 -8.43 47.26 -14.38
CA ILE A 294 -7.56 48.22 -13.70
C ILE A 294 -8.03 49.66 -14.00
N THR A 295 -8.34 49.99 -15.26
CA THR A 295 -8.84 51.33 -15.63
C THR A 295 -10.20 51.66 -15.02
N GLN A 296 -11.11 50.69 -14.91
CA GLN A 296 -12.38 50.89 -14.20
C GLN A 296 -12.14 51.06 -12.70
N GLY A 297 -11.24 50.27 -12.11
CA GLY A 297 -10.82 50.44 -10.71
C GLY A 297 -10.24 51.82 -10.43
N GLU A 298 -9.41 52.35 -11.33
CA GLU A 298 -8.84 53.70 -11.23
C GLU A 298 -9.88 54.80 -11.45
N ALA A 299 -10.79 54.64 -12.42
CA ALA A 299 -11.85 55.60 -12.72
C ALA A 299 -12.90 55.69 -11.59
N VAL A 300 -13.19 54.57 -10.92
CA VAL A 300 -14.12 54.52 -9.78
C VAL A 300 -13.43 54.98 -8.48
N ASN A 301 -12.09 54.93 -8.42
CA ASN A 301 -11.30 55.37 -7.26
C ASN A 301 -10.86 56.85 -7.33
N SER A 302 -11.04 57.53 -8.48
CA SER A 302 -10.69 58.95 -8.63
C SER A 302 -11.78 59.90 -8.15
N GLY A 303 -12.00 59.95 -6.83
CA GLY A 303 -12.61 61.09 -6.13
C GLY A 303 -14.09 61.39 -6.40
N ALA A 304 -14.61 62.40 -5.71
CA ALA A 304 -16.03 62.74 -5.54
C ALA A 304 -16.81 63.17 -6.82
N TYR A 305 -16.29 62.88 -8.01
CA TYR A 305 -16.87 63.29 -9.29
C TYR A 305 -17.36 62.10 -10.15
N TYR A 306 -17.26 60.86 -9.66
CA TYR A 306 -17.80 59.69 -10.37
C TYR A 306 -19.28 59.48 -10.04
N GLU A 307 -20.16 59.87 -10.95
CA GLU A 307 -21.60 59.62 -10.87
C GLU A 307 -21.94 58.39 -11.72
N ALA A 308 -22.27 57.27 -11.07
CA ALA A 308 -22.69 56.06 -11.74
C ALA A 308 -24.11 56.24 -12.32
N PHE A 309 -24.21 56.63 -13.59
CA PHE A 309 -25.50 56.68 -14.29
C PHE A 309 -26.00 55.26 -14.59
N ILE A 310 -26.93 54.76 -13.78
CA ILE A 310 -27.68 53.54 -14.08
C ILE A 310 -28.97 53.95 -14.80
N GLY A 311 -29.00 53.79 -16.12
CA GLY A 311 -30.22 54.01 -16.90
C GLY A 311 -31.36 53.12 -16.37
N ASN A 312 -32.57 53.69 -16.27
CA ASN A 312 -33.79 53.07 -15.73
C ASN A 312 -33.95 53.01 -14.19
N LEU A 313 -33.04 53.57 -13.39
CA LEU A 313 -33.37 53.89 -12.00
C LEU A 313 -34.02 55.28 -11.93
N LEU A 314 -35.25 55.35 -11.43
CA LEU A 314 -35.90 56.62 -11.09
C LEU A 314 -34.97 57.45 -10.19
N PRO A 315 -34.74 58.74 -10.49
CA PRO A 315 -33.80 59.55 -9.71
C PRO A 315 -34.21 59.55 -8.24
N GLY A 316 -33.25 59.38 -7.34
CA GLY A 316 -33.45 59.19 -5.89
C GLY A 316 -34.52 60.08 -5.23
N PRO A 317 -34.66 61.38 -5.58
CA PRO A 317 -35.71 62.24 -5.03
C PRO A 317 -37.15 61.76 -5.33
N ALA A 318 -37.37 61.03 -6.43
CA ALA A 318 -38.66 60.48 -6.80
C ALA A 318 -39.04 59.23 -5.97
N LEU A 319 -38.05 58.48 -5.48
CA LEU A 319 -38.25 57.29 -4.64
C LEU A 319 -38.23 57.62 -3.14
N GLN A 320 -37.73 58.80 -2.77
CA GLN A 320 -37.58 59.22 -1.38
C GLN A 320 -38.86 59.15 -0.55
N PRO A 321 -40.05 59.57 -1.03
CA PRO A 321 -41.31 59.42 -0.27
C PRO A 321 -41.70 57.95 -0.01
N PHE A 322 -41.35 57.06 -0.93
CA PHE A 322 -41.61 55.62 -0.79
C PHE A 322 -40.64 54.96 0.18
N LEU A 323 -39.38 55.38 0.16
CA LEU A 323 -38.36 54.93 1.10
C LEU A 323 -38.65 55.45 2.52
N ASP A 324 -39.02 56.72 2.66
CA ASP A 324 -39.40 57.31 3.93
C ASP A 324 -40.63 56.60 4.53
N TYR A 325 -41.63 56.26 3.70
CA TYR A 325 -42.76 55.43 4.12
C TYR A 325 -42.35 54.00 4.50
N ALA A 326 -41.55 53.32 3.68
CA ALA A 326 -41.11 51.95 3.94
C ALA A 326 -40.22 51.82 5.18
N LEU A 327 -39.45 52.87 5.49
CA LEU A 327 -38.54 52.93 6.63
C LEU A 327 -39.15 53.64 7.86
N GLY A 328 -40.40 54.14 7.76
CA GLY A 328 -41.18 54.63 8.89
C GLY A 328 -40.96 56.11 9.27
N PHE A 329 -40.29 56.91 8.42
CA PHE A 329 -40.14 58.34 8.61
C PHE A 329 -41.44 59.07 8.22
N ARG A 330 -42.35 59.30 9.18
CA ARG A 330 -43.59 60.05 8.94
C ARG A 330 -43.39 61.53 9.23
N ARG A 331 -43.72 62.40 8.27
CA ARG A 331 -43.83 63.85 8.50
C ARG A 331 -45.20 64.13 9.11
N GLY A 332 -45.23 64.32 10.42
CA GLY A 332 -46.45 64.63 11.18
C GLY A 332 -46.72 66.13 11.29
N VAL A 333 -47.98 66.48 11.02
CA VAL A 333 -48.79 67.64 11.45
C VAL A 333 -48.11 69.00 11.65
N ASP A 334 -47.94 69.75 10.55
CA ASP A 334 -48.23 71.20 10.51
C ASP A 334 -48.59 71.66 9.08
N ALA A 335 -49.51 72.63 9.00
CA ALA A 335 -50.40 73.02 7.88
C ALA A 335 -50.00 72.69 6.42
N GLY A 336 -50.73 71.75 5.80
CA GLY A 336 -50.77 71.54 4.34
C GLY A 336 -50.55 70.10 3.85
N GLN A 337 -50.26 69.14 4.73
CA GLN A 337 -50.00 67.74 4.37
C GLN A 337 -51.21 66.81 4.56
N PRO A 338 -51.37 65.76 3.72
CA PRO A 338 -52.39 64.74 3.91
C PRO A 338 -52.12 63.90 5.20
N PRO A 339 -53.16 63.32 5.83
CA PRO A 339 -53.04 62.66 7.14
C PRO A 339 -52.04 61.50 7.15
N ASP A 340 -51.43 61.21 8.30
CA ASP A 340 -50.33 60.25 8.54
C ASP A 340 -50.55 58.79 8.06
N ASN A 341 -51.75 58.46 7.59
CA ASN A 341 -52.11 57.17 6.98
C ASN A 341 -52.23 57.24 5.45
N ALA A 342 -51.88 58.37 4.84
CA ALA A 342 -51.82 58.52 3.40
C ALA A 342 -50.53 57.89 2.88
N GLY A 343 -50.66 56.93 1.96
CA GLY A 343 -49.49 56.36 1.28
C GLY A 343 -48.80 57.40 0.38
N PRO A 344 -47.58 57.11 -0.11
CA PRO A 344 -46.72 58.07 -0.84
C PRO A 344 -47.35 58.73 -2.07
N ARG A 345 -48.45 58.16 -2.58
CA ARG A 345 -49.21 58.71 -3.71
C ARG A 345 -49.93 60.03 -3.38
N ALA A 346 -50.18 60.34 -2.11
CA ALA A 346 -50.87 61.56 -1.71
C ALA A 346 -49.98 62.81 -1.70
N GLU A 347 -48.66 62.63 -1.77
CA GLU A 347 -47.68 63.73 -1.75
C GLU A 347 -47.40 64.29 -3.15
N PHE A 348 -47.86 63.62 -4.20
CA PHE A 348 -47.75 64.10 -5.58
C PHE A 348 -49.10 64.64 -6.06
N PRO A 349 -49.19 65.94 -6.44
CA PRO A 349 -50.36 66.48 -7.11
C PRO A 349 -50.36 65.99 -8.57
N PHE A 350 -50.82 64.76 -8.80
CA PHE A 350 -51.19 64.35 -10.15
C PHE A 350 -52.46 65.11 -10.55
N PRO A 351 -52.57 65.64 -11.79
CA PRO A 351 -53.81 66.24 -12.25
C PRO A 351 -54.93 65.20 -12.10
N ARG A 352 -55.96 65.53 -11.31
CA ARG A 352 -57.24 64.81 -11.41
C ARG A 352 -57.72 65.05 -12.83
N ASN A 353 -57.92 63.99 -13.62
CA ASN A 353 -58.89 64.03 -14.71
C ASN A 353 -60.29 64.19 -14.10
N GLY A 354 -60.60 65.39 -13.60
CA GLY A 354 -61.96 65.84 -13.51
C GLY A 354 -62.43 66.03 -14.95
N ILE A 355 -63.49 65.31 -15.33
CA ILE A 355 -64.17 65.51 -16.61
C ILE A 355 -64.53 67.00 -16.70
N PRO A 356 -64.00 67.77 -17.66
CA PRO A 356 -64.57 69.08 -17.95
C PRO A 356 -65.88 68.82 -18.68
N GLY A 357 -67.02 69.16 -18.07
CA GLY A 357 -68.27 69.27 -18.79
C GLY A 357 -68.14 70.30 -19.93
N GLY A 358 -68.70 70.00 -21.11
CA GLY A 358 -68.74 70.97 -22.20
C GLY A 358 -69.10 70.41 -23.58
N SER A 359 -70.38 70.00 -23.74
CA SER A 359 -71.19 69.90 -24.97
C SER A 359 -70.66 69.15 -26.21
N ARG A 360 -71.31 68.03 -26.53
CA ARG A 360 -72.41 68.01 -27.51
C ARG A 360 -73.52 67.08 -27.05
#